data_AF-A0A5C8CRB9-F1
#
_entry.id   AF-A0A5C8CRB9-F1
#
_cell.length_a   1.000
_cell.length_b   1.000
_cell.length_c   1.000
_cell.angle_alpha   90.00
_cell.angle_beta   90.00
_cell.angle_gamma   90.00
#
_symmetry.space_group_name_H-M   'P 1'
#
loop_
_entity.id
_entity.type
_entity.pdbx_description
1 polymer ?
#
loop_
_entity_poly.entity_id
_entity_poly.type
_entity_poly.pdbx_seq_one_letter_code
_entity_poly.pdbx_strand_id
1 'polypeptide(L)' 'MLFSVMYIAIESHHDCIGEDCPICQYIIVCENILKKLSTALAVISISITFIFASKISIIKNLKLVPIQTLVSLKVKLSN' A
#
# COMPACT_ATOMS: atom_id res chain seq x y z
N MET A 1 -10.05 9.04 -8.85
CA MET A 1 -8.80 9.83 -8.72
C MET A 1 -8.43 10.62 -9.97
N LEU A 2 -8.81 10.22 -11.19
CA LEU A 2 -8.53 11.00 -12.40
C LEU A 2 -9.24 12.36 -12.45
N PHE A 3 -10.49 12.44 -12.00
CA PHE A 3 -11.28 13.68 -12.04
C PHE A 3 -10.68 14.83 -11.22
N SER A 4 -10.05 14.57 -10.07
CA SER A 4 -9.45 15.63 -9.25
C SER A 4 -8.15 16.18 -9.88
N VAL A 5 -7.37 15.32 -10.52
CA VAL A 5 -6.14 15.73 -11.24
C VAL A 5 -6.50 16.49 -12.52
N MET A 6 -7.54 16.04 -13.23
CA MET A 6 -8.06 16.74 -14.41
C MET A 6 -8.67 18.10 -14.05
N TYR A 7 -9.35 18.20 -12.90
CA TYR A 7 -9.88 19.47 -12.39
C TYR A 7 -8.74 20.44 -12.09
N ILE A 8 -7.70 20.02 -11.37
CA ILE A 8 -6.51 20.86 -11.11
C ILE A 8 -5.81 21.27 -12.42
N ALA A 9 -5.71 20.37 -13.40
CA ALA A 9 -5.06 20.67 -14.68
C ALA A 9 -5.86 21.67 -15.54
N ILE A 10 -7.18 21.51 -15.61
CA ILE A 10 -8.09 22.42 -16.34
C ILE A 10 -8.12 23.80 -15.67
N GLU A 11 -8.12 23.81 -14.34
CA GLU A 11 -8.25 25.02 -13.53
C GLU A 11 -6.91 25.74 -13.33
N SER A 12 -5.78 25.13 -13.69
CA SER A 12 -4.45 25.80 -13.70
C SER A 12 -4.33 26.96 -14.71
N HIS A 13 -5.30 27.07 -15.63
CA HIS A 13 -5.45 28.16 -16.60
C HIS A 13 -6.63 29.08 -16.25
N HIS A 14 -7.03 29.17 -14.98
CA HIS A 14 -8.00 30.17 -14.56
C HIS A 14 -7.34 31.56 -14.47
N ASP A 15 -8.08 32.60 -14.85
CA ASP A 15 -7.63 33.99 -14.80
C ASP A 15 -7.62 34.43 -13.32
N CYS A 16 -6.49 34.19 -12.66
CA CYS A 16 -6.37 34.32 -11.22
C CYS A 16 -6.35 35.81 -10.82
N ILE A 17 -7.38 36.24 -10.09
CA ILE A 17 -7.60 37.65 -9.73
C ILE A 17 -6.82 38.06 -8.46
N GLY A 18 -5.99 37.17 -7.90
CA GLY A 18 -5.13 37.45 -6.72
C GLY A 18 -5.42 36.57 -5.50
N GLU A 19 -5.06 37.07 -4.31
CA GLU A 19 -4.93 36.31 -3.04
C GLU A 19 -6.19 35.59 -2.54
N ASP A 20 -7.39 36.01 -2.98
CA ASP A 20 -8.68 35.46 -2.53
C ASP A 20 -9.43 34.68 -3.63
N CYS A 21 -8.72 33.99 -4.51
CA CYS A 21 -9.38 33.17 -5.52
C CYS A 21 -9.98 31.89 -4.88
N PRO A 22 -11.32 31.70 -4.89
CA PRO A 22 -11.98 30.54 -4.26
C PRO A 22 -11.56 29.21 -4.91
N ILE A 23 -11.12 29.29 -6.16
CA ILE A 23 -10.65 28.18 -6.97
C ILE A 23 -9.30 27.66 -6.46
N CYS A 24 -8.35 28.56 -6.18
CA CYS A 24 -7.05 28.22 -5.59
C CYS A 24 -7.20 27.52 -4.22
N GLN A 25 -8.14 27.99 -3.39
CA GLN A 25 -8.42 27.37 -2.10
C GLN A 25 -8.94 25.93 -2.26
N TYR A 26 -9.84 25.70 -3.22
CA TYR A 26 -10.36 24.36 -3.49
C TYR A 26 -9.27 23.40 -3.99
N ILE A 27 -8.35 23.88 -4.83
CA ILE A 27 -7.17 23.12 -5.28
C ILE A 27 -6.30 22.69 -4.09
N ILE A 28 -5.98 23.60 -3.16
CA ILE A 28 -5.18 23.29 -1.97
C ILE A 28 -5.85 22.22 -1.10
N VAL A 29 -7.18 22.31 -0.92
CA VAL A 29 -7.94 21.30 -0.18
C VAL A 29 -7.89 19.95 -0.90
N CYS A 30 -8.09 19.94 -2.22
CA CYS A 30 -7.99 18.72 -3.03
C CYS A 30 -6.59 18.09 -2.97
N GLU A 31 -5.52 18.88 -3.06
CA GLU A 31 -4.14 18.39 -2.93
C GLU A 31 -3.88 17.77 -1.56
N ASN A 32 -4.35 18.40 -0.49
CA ASN A 32 -4.19 17.86 0.86
C ASN A 32 -4.93 16.53 1.04
N ILE A 33 -6.15 16.43 0.48
CA ILE A 33 -6.91 15.17 0.46
C ILE A 33 -6.16 14.12 -0.36
N LEU A 34 -5.65 14.49 -1.55
CA LEU A 34 -4.92 13.57 -2.42
C LEU A 34 -3.65 13.06 -1.76
N LYS A 35 -2.89 13.94 -1.09
CA LYS A 35 -1.69 13.58 -0.35
C LYS A 35 -2.01 12.60 0.78
N LYS A 36 -3.06 12.87 1.56
CA LYS A 36 -3.54 11.97 2.62
C LYS A 36 -3.95 10.61 2.06
N LEU A 37 -4.71 10.58 0.97
CA LEU A 37 -5.13 9.34 0.31
C LEU A 37 -3.93 8.54 -0.23
N SER A 38 -2.97 9.21 -0.87
CA SER A 38 -1.74 8.58 -1.35
C SER A 38 -0.97 7.93 -0.20
N THR A 39 -0.79 8.66 0.92
CA THR A 39 -0.13 8.10 2.10
C THR A 39 -0.90 6.92 2.70
N ALA A 40 -2.23 7.00 2.75
CA ALA A 40 -3.07 5.92 3.26
C ALA A 40 -2.94 4.66 2.38
N LEU A 41 -2.99 4.81 1.05
CA LEU A 41 -2.79 3.70 0.12
C LEU A 41 -1.41 3.05 0.28
N ALA A 42 -0.36 3.86 0.47
CA ALA A 42 0.99 3.35 0.70
C ALA A 42 1.06 2.50 1.98
N VAL A 43 0.49 2.98 3.08
CA VAL A 43 0.43 2.25 4.36
C VAL A 43 -0.35 0.93 4.23
N ILE A 44 -1.48 0.96 3.53
CA ILE A 44 -2.29 -0.25 3.28
C ILE A 44 -1.50 -1.26 2.45
N SER A 45 -0.83 -0.83 1.38
CA SER A 45 -0.01 -1.70 0.53
C SER A 45 1.13 -2.37 1.30
N ILE A 46 1.85 -1.62 2.13
CA ILE A 46 2.91 -2.15 2.99
C ILE A 46 2.35 -3.17 3.98
N SER A 47 1.22 -2.84 4.63
CA SER A 47 0.57 -3.71 5.61
C SER A 47 0.14 -5.05 4.99
N ILE A 48 -0.49 -4.99 3.82
CA ILE A 48 -0.89 -6.18 3.05
C ILE A 48 0.35 -7.03 2.73
N THR A 49 1.40 -6.42 2.18
CA THR A 49 2.63 -7.10 1.79
C THR A 49 3.27 -7.80 3.00
N PHE A 50 3.33 -7.14 4.14
CA PHE A 50 3.89 -7.71 5.38
C PHE A 50 3.07 -8.90 5.89
N ILE A 51 1.73 -8.80 5.88
CA ILE A 51 0.84 -9.90 6.27
C ILE A 51 1.07 -11.10 5.35
N PHE A 52 1.04 -10.91 4.03
CA PHE A 52 1.25 -11.99 3.08
C PHE A 52 2.64 -12.64 3.24
N ALA A 53 3.70 -11.83 3.36
CA ALA A 53 5.07 -12.33 3.56
C ALA A 53 5.18 -13.15 4.85
N SER A 54 4.60 -12.67 5.95
CA SER A 54 4.60 -13.36 7.24
C SER A 54 3.86 -14.70 7.16
N LYS A 55 2.69 -14.74 6.52
CA LYS A 55 1.93 -15.99 6.33
C LYS A 55 2.72 -17.00 5.49
N ILE A 56 3.32 -16.56 4.39
CA ILE A 56 4.17 -17.42 3.54
C ILE A 56 5.35 -17.98 4.35
N SER A 57 6.01 -17.13 5.15
CA SER A 57 7.13 -17.54 5.99
C SER A 57 6.71 -18.60 7.02
N ILE A 58 5.58 -18.42 7.70
CA ILE A 58 5.04 -19.41 8.66
C ILE A 58 4.76 -20.74 7.96
N ILE A 59 4.11 -20.72 6.79
CA ILE A 59 3.81 -21.96 6.04
C ILE A 59 5.10 -22.66 5.61
N LYS A 60 6.11 -21.92 5.12
CA LYS A 60 7.41 -22.49 4.75
C LYS A 60 8.10 -23.14 5.94
N ASN A 61 8.14 -22.47 7.10
CA ASN A 61 8.71 -23.01 8.33
C ASN A 61 7.94 -24.25 8.79
N LEU A 62 6.60 -24.17 8.84
CA LEU A 62 5.74 -25.30 9.19
C LEU A 62 5.82 -26.44 8.19
N LYS A 63 6.22 -26.24 6.94
CA LYS A 63 6.43 -27.32 5.97
C LYS A 63 7.84 -27.92 6.09
N LEU A 64 8.86 -27.09 6.36
CA LEU A 64 10.24 -27.53 6.50
C LEU A 64 10.44 -28.40 7.76
N VAL A 65 9.87 -27.98 8.90
CA VAL A 65 9.95 -28.71 10.18
C VAL A 65 9.45 -30.16 10.07
N PRO A 66 8.22 -30.46 9.61
CA PRO A 66 7.71 -31.83 9.50
C PRO A 66 8.43 -32.65 8.43
N ILE A 67 8.95 -32.03 7.35
CA ILE A 67 9.77 -32.77 6.37
C ILE A 67 11.07 -33.24 7.03
N GLN A 68 11.75 -32.36 7.77
CA GLN A 68 13.00 -32.71 8.45
C GLN A 68 12.76 -33.72 9.58
N THR A 69 11.69 -33.55 10.36
CA THR A 69 11.38 -34.48 11.45
C THR A 69 10.92 -35.83 10.92
N LEU A 70 10.04 -35.91 9.92
CA LEU A 70 9.61 -37.19 9.33
C LEU A 70 10.76 -37.95 8.68
N VAL A 71 11.64 -37.27 7.93
CA VAL A 71 12.81 -37.92 7.33
C VAL A 71 13.76 -38.41 8.43
N SER A 72 14.01 -37.60 9.47
CA SER A 72 14.89 -38.01 10.57
C SER A 72 14.31 -39.13 11.43
N LEU A 73 12.98 -39.13 11.66
CA LEU A 73 12.26 -40.19 12.38
C LEU A 73 12.22 -41.49 11.57
N LYS A 74 11.99 -41.40 10.26
CA LYS A 74 12.02 -42.56 9.36
C LYS A 74 13.41 -43.21 9.34
N VAL A 75 14.48 -42.42 9.21
CA VAL A 75 15.86 -42.92 9.19
C VAL A 75 16.24 -43.58 10.53
N LYS A 76 15.73 -43.07 11.66
CA LYS A 76 16.01 -43.59 13.00
C LYS A 76 15.21 -44.86 13.38
N LEU A 77 14.11 -45.14 12.67
CA LEU A 77 13.33 -46.38 12.83
C LEU A 77 13.79 -47.51 11.91
N SER A 78 14.53 -47.19 10.84
CA SER A 78 15.05 -48.16 9.87
C SER A 78 16.48 -48.64 10.15
N ASN A 79 17.06 -48.23 11.28
CA ASN A 79 18.38 -48.65 11.76
C ASN A 79 18.24 -49.22 13.17
#